data_AF-A0AAU6SDS8-F1
#
_entry.id   AF-A0AAU6SDS8-F1
#
_cell.length_a   1.000
_cell.length_b   1.000
_cell.length_c   1.000
_cell.angle_alpha   90.00
_cell.angle_beta   90.00
_cell.angle_gamma   90.00
#
_symmetry.space_group_name_H-M   'P 1'
#
loop_
_entity.id
_entity.type
_entity.pdbx_description
1 polymer ?
#
loop_
_entity_poly.entity_id
_entity_poly.type
_entity_poly.pdbx_seq_one_letter_code
_entity_poly.pdbx_strand_id
1 'polypeptide(L)'
;MTDTGPLTAATATHSSVDPYAPRVPASAVRFLYGLNPLAKLAAPLPAMAVLVFVRDAATPAAFLLLAYAVLLVGVGFTRRLAAVLFLVLPVSALVIGFGFALWTDPSRVDQSLVVWQIGGWTMYGGAFAVGAATGLRLSAIVALTLIAGLSTTGPDLVRATVQQLRVPYRIGYTALAAFRFVPRFGHELDVIRQAHRVRGAHGGRGPIAAAARWFGYVVPLMAGAIRHAERVALAMDARAFGAHPDRTERYIVPWRVRDTGFIIAFWAVSAVLFAALFPWGL
;
A
#
# COMPACT_ATOMS: atom_id res chain seq x y z
N MET A 1 -47.55 43.73 19.34
CA MET A 1 -47.17 42.44 18.72
C MET A 1 -45.78 42.59 18.14
N THR A 2 -44.76 42.46 18.99
CA THR A 2 -43.35 42.32 18.59
C THR A 2 -42.68 41.56 19.72
N ASP A 3 -42.49 40.27 19.45
CA ASP A 3 -41.95 39.24 20.32
C ASP A 3 -40.42 39.31 20.23
N THR A 4 -39.74 39.64 21.32
CA THR A 4 -38.28 39.54 21.41
C THR A 4 -37.94 38.48 22.45
N GLY A 5 -38.00 37.22 22.03
CA GLY A 5 -37.50 36.09 22.79
C GLY A 5 -35.97 36.15 22.99
N PRO A 6 -35.44 35.52 24.04
CA PRO A 6 -34.01 35.55 24.33
C PRO A 6 -33.23 34.69 23.33
N LEU A 7 -32.18 35.28 22.75
CA LEU A 7 -31.21 34.57 21.92
C LEU A 7 -30.46 33.55 22.79
N THR A 8 -30.88 32.29 22.75
CA THR A 8 -30.11 31.16 23.28
C THR A 8 -28.83 31.03 22.48
N ALA A 9 -27.72 31.53 23.05
CA ALA A 9 -26.39 31.25 22.57
C ALA A 9 -26.17 29.74 22.57
N ALA A 10 -26.10 29.15 21.38
CA ALA A 10 -25.72 27.76 21.21
C ALA A 10 -24.27 27.61 21.70
N THR A 11 -24.09 27.08 22.91
CA THR A 11 -22.81 26.67 23.45
C THR A 11 -22.24 25.59 22.53
N ALA A 12 -21.42 25.98 21.56
CA ALA A 12 -20.64 25.03 20.79
C ALA A 12 -19.70 24.33 21.79
N THR A 13 -20.02 23.10 22.16
CA THR A 13 -19.11 22.22 22.89
C THR A 13 -17.88 22.04 21.99
N HIS A 14 -16.85 22.85 22.21
CA HIS A 14 -15.51 22.54 21.79
C HIS A 14 -15.14 21.24 22.49
N SER A 15 -15.31 20.12 21.80
CA SER A 15 -14.71 18.86 22.23
C SER A 15 -13.20 19.08 22.22
N SER A 16 -12.63 19.35 23.40
CA SER A 16 -11.19 19.36 23.58
C SER A 16 -10.70 17.96 23.25
N VAL A 17 -10.16 17.80 22.02
CA VAL A 17 -9.52 16.56 21.62
C VAL A 17 -8.28 16.44 22.50
N ASP A 18 -8.37 15.64 23.56
CA ASP A 18 -7.22 15.31 24.39
C ASP A 18 -6.25 14.46 23.54
N PRO A 19 -5.07 15.00 23.17
CA PRO A 19 -4.11 14.28 22.35
C PRO A 19 -3.41 13.13 23.11
N TYR A 20 -3.60 13.05 24.43
CA TYR A 20 -3.09 11.99 25.30
C TYR A 20 -4.12 10.91 25.62
N ALA A 21 -5.37 11.08 25.16
CA ALA A 21 -6.39 10.06 25.32
C ALA A 21 -5.89 8.75 24.69
N PRO A 22 -5.90 7.62 25.42
CA PRO A 22 -5.56 6.33 24.85
C PRO A 22 -6.41 6.13 23.60
N ARG A 23 -5.77 5.92 22.42
CA ARG A 23 -6.52 5.64 21.18
C ARG A 23 -7.51 4.53 21.49
N VAL A 24 -8.81 4.83 21.36
CA VAL A 24 -9.91 3.89 21.58
C VAL A 24 -9.53 2.57 20.90
N PRO A 25 -9.52 1.43 21.64
CA PRO A 25 -9.10 0.16 21.08
C PRO A 25 -9.90 -0.09 19.80
N ALA A 26 -9.19 -0.38 18.71
CA ALA A 26 -9.85 -0.85 17.50
C ALA A 26 -10.75 -2.03 17.90
N SER A 27 -12.03 -1.99 17.52
CA SER A 27 -12.97 -3.09 17.71
C SER A 27 -12.30 -4.42 17.37
N ALA A 28 -12.64 -5.54 18.04
CA ALA A 28 -12.05 -6.85 17.77
C ALA A 28 -11.99 -7.22 16.27
N VAL A 29 -12.97 -6.73 15.49
CA VAL A 29 -13.13 -6.91 14.03
C VAL A 29 -12.19 -6.02 13.18
N ARG A 30 -11.35 -5.18 13.79
CA ARG A 30 -10.49 -4.19 13.11
C ARG A 30 -9.07 -4.20 13.68
N PHE A 31 -8.63 -5.37 14.15
CA PHE A 31 -7.39 -5.51 14.91
C PHE A 31 -6.15 -5.05 14.14
N LEU A 32 -6.13 -5.18 12.80
CA LEU A 32 -4.98 -4.79 11.98
C LEU A 32 -4.67 -3.30 12.08
N TYR A 33 -5.65 -2.42 12.27
CA TYR A 33 -5.39 -0.98 12.45
C TYR A 33 -4.70 -0.66 13.79
N GLY A 34 -4.82 -1.55 14.77
CA GLY A 34 -4.16 -1.42 16.07
C GLY A 34 -2.73 -1.94 16.08
N LEU A 35 -2.33 -2.78 15.12
CA LEU A 35 -0.99 -3.36 15.10
C LEU A 35 0.07 -2.38 14.63
N ASN A 36 1.31 -2.59 15.07
CA ASN A 36 2.46 -1.83 14.60
C ASN A 36 2.64 -2.02 13.06
N PRO A 37 2.83 -0.93 12.29
CA PRO A 37 3.12 -0.97 10.85
C PRO A 37 4.20 -1.99 10.43
N LEU A 38 5.30 -2.05 11.18
CA LEU A 38 6.43 -2.94 10.89
C LEU A 38 6.07 -4.40 11.12
N ALA A 39 5.23 -4.70 12.13
CA ALA A 39 4.78 -6.07 12.37
C ALA A 39 3.92 -6.60 11.21
N LYS A 40 3.09 -5.74 10.63
CA LYS A 40 2.25 -6.08 9.46
C LYS A 40 3.07 -6.32 8.19
N LEU A 41 4.27 -5.74 8.09
CA LEU A 41 5.22 -6.01 7.00
C LEU A 41 6.07 -7.24 7.28
N ALA A 42 6.57 -7.37 8.52
CA ALA A 42 7.45 -8.47 8.93
C ALA A 42 6.75 -9.83 8.94
N ALA A 43 5.45 -9.88 9.28
CA ALA A 43 4.68 -11.12 9.33
C ALA A 43 4.64 -11.85 7.96
N PRO A 44 4.15 -11.24 6.86
CA PRO A 44 4.08 -11.90 5.56
C PRO A 44 5.41 -12.00 4.81
N LEU A 45 6.44 -11.22 5.19
CA LEU A 45 7.70 -11.11 4.44
C LEU A 45 8.38 -12.46 4.15
N PRO A 46 8.59 -13.36 5.14
CA PRO A 46 9.21 -14.66 4.88
C PRO A 46 8.38 -15.53 3.94
N ALA A 47 7.05 -15.54 4.10
CA ALA A 47 6.15 -16.29 3.21
C ALA A 47 6.22 -15.76 1.77
N MET A 48 6.24 -14.44 1.58
CA MET A 48 6.41 -13.81 0.27
C MET A 48 7.74 -14.20 -0.37
N ALA A 49 8.84 -14.20 0.39
CA ALA A 49 10.17 -14.57 -0.12
C ALA A 49 10.23 -16.04 -0.57
N VAL A 50 9.67 -16.97 0.22
CA VAL A 50 9.63 -18.40 -0.13
C VAL A 50 8.70 -18.65 -1.32
N LEU A 51 7.53 -18.01 -1.36
CA LEU A 51 6.55 -18.16 -2.45
C LEU A 51 7.13 -17.86 -3.84
N VAL A 52 8.16 -17.02 -3.96
CA VAL A 52 8.83 -16.75 -5.25
C VAL A 52 9.38 -18.04 -5.89
N PHE A 53 9.90 -18.96 -5.07
CA PHE A 53 10.56 -20.19 -5.52
C PHE A 53 9.60 -21.37 -5.69
N VAL A 54 8.42 -21.31 -5.08
CA VAL A 54 7.37 -22.32 -5.11
C VAL A 54 6.83 -22.49 -6.52
N ARG A 55 6.78 -23.72 -7.06
CA ARG A 55 6.30 -23.98 -8.44
C ARG A 55 4.91 -24.62 -8.52
N ASP A 56 4.41 -25.19 -7.42
CA ASP A 56 3.08 -25.78 -7.36
C ASP A 56 1.97 -24.73 -7.28
N ALA A 57 0.73 -25.14 -7.58
CA ALA A 57 -0.45 -24.28 -7.51
C ALA A 57 -1.13 -24.27 -6.13
N ALA A 58 -0.94 -25.33 -5.34
CA ALA A 58 -1.63 -25.52 -4.06
C ALA A 58 -1.11 -24.57 -2.97
N THR A 59 0.21 -24.44 -2.85
CA THR A 59 0.86 -23.58 -1.85
C THR A 59 0.49 -22.10 -2.06
N PRO A 60 0.60 -21.52 -3.27
CA PRO A 60 0.12 -20.15 -3.51
C PRO A 60 -1.37 -19.94 -3.24
N ALA A 61 -2.22 -20.92 -3.59
CA ALA A 61 -3.65 -20.85 -3.32
C ALA A 61 -3.93 -20.82 -1.82
N ALA A 62 -3.24 -21.64 -1.02
CA ALA A 62 -3.38 -21.63 0.44
C ALA A 62 -2.96 -20.29 1.06
N PHE A 63 -1.86 -19.69 0.60
CA PHE A 63 -1.45 -18.36 1.06
C PHE A 63 -2.39 -17.24 0.60
N LEU A 64 -2.99 -17.36 -0.60
CA LEU A 64 -4.04 -16.45 -1.05
C LEU A 64 -5.26 -16.52 -0.13
N LEU A 65 -5.71 -17.73 0.23
CA LEU A 65 -6.81 -17.92 1.18
C LEU A 65 -6.48 -17.39 2.58
N LEU A 66 -5.25 -17.64 3.07
CA LEU A 66 -4.78 -17.06 4.33
C LEU A 66 -4.83 -15.53 4.30
N ALA A 67 -4.35 -14.91 3.23
CA ALA A 67 -4.40 -13.46 3.05
C ALA A 67 -5.85 -12.94 3.05
N TYR A 68 -6.77 -13.64 2.39
CA TYR A 68 -8.20 -13.28 2.40
C TYR A 68 -8.78 -13.39 3.80
N ALA A 69 -8.50 -14.46 4.53
CA ALA A 69 -8.96 -14.64 5.90
C ALA A 69 -8.47 -13.49 6.81
N VAL A 70 -7.18 -13.16 6.74
CA VAL A 70 -6.60 -12.06 7.54
C VAL A 70 -7.20 -10.70 7.14
N LEU A 71 -7.39 -10.43 5.84
CA LEU A 71 -7.93 -9.16 5.36
C LEU A 71 -9.42 -8.98 5.70
N LEU A 72 -10.22 -10.03 5.55
CA LEU A 72 -11.67 -9.99 5.83
C LEU A 72 -11.96 -9.87 7.32
N VAL A 73 -11.14 -10.49 8.18
CA VAL A 73 -11.28 -10.40 9.64
C VAL A 73 -10.64 -9.13 10.21
N GLY A 74 -9.55 -8.67 9.60
CA GLY A 74 -8.70 -7.62 10.16
C GLY A 74 -8.96 -6.20 9.65
N VAL A 75 -9.51 -6.05 8.44
CA VAL A 75 -9.83 -4.76 7.80
C VAL A 75 -11.34 -4.56 7.81
N GLY A 76 -11.80 -3.31 7.91
CA GLY A 76 -13.22 -3.01 7.77
C GLY A 76 -13.73 -3.38 6.38
N PHE A 77 -14.80 -4.18 6.31
CA PHE A 77 -15.41 -4.58 5.05
C PHE A 77 -15.98 -3.36 4.32
N THR A 78 -15.32 -2.95 3.23
CA THR A 78 -15.74 -1.82 2.39
C THR A 78 -15.94 -2.32 0.96
N ARG A 79 -16.77 -1.61 0.17
CA ARG A 79 -16.96 -1.92 -1.25
C ARG A 79 -15.63 -1.96 -2.03
N ARG A 80 -14.67 -1.12 -1.63
CA ARG A 80 -13.32 -1.09 -2.21
C ARG A 80 -12.55 -2.38 -1.90
N LEU A 81 -12.56 -2.83 -0.65
CA LEU A 81 -11.93 -4.11 -0.28
C LEU A 81 -12.58 -5.27 -1.04
N ALA A 82 -13.91 -5.31 -1.10
CA ALA A 82 -14.62 -6.34 -1.84
C ALA A 82 -14.27 -6.33 -3.35
N ALA A 83 -14.19 -5.15 -3.97
CA ALA A 83 -13.76 -5.04 -5.36
C ALA A 83 -12.31 -5.52 -5.54
N VAL A 84 -11.40 -5.18 -4.63
CA VAL A 84 -10.00 -5.63 -4.72
C VAL A 84 -9.91 -7.16 -4.57
N LEU A 85 -10.58 -7.74 -3.58
CA LEU A 85 -10.51 -9.18 -3.31
C LEU A 85 -11.31 -10.02 -4.31
N PHE A 86 -12.52 -9.63 -4.68
CA PHE A 86 -13.39 -10.49 -5.49
C PHE A 86 -13.39 -10.16 -6.98
N LEU A 87 -12.78 -9.04 -7.38
CA LEU A 87 -12.66 -8.67 -8.78
C LEU A 87 -11.19 -8.48 -9.19
N VAL A 88 -10.44 -7.58 -8.55
CA VAL A 88 -9.10 -7.21 -9.02
C VAL A 88 -8.11 -8.38 -8.91
N LEU A 89 -8.01 -9.00 -7.74
CA LEU A 89 -7.09 -10.13 -7.53
C LEU A 89 -7.39 -11.33 -8.45
N PRO A 90 -8.62 -11.86 -8.54
CA PRO A 90 -8.89 -13.00 -9.41
C PRO A 90 -8.71 -12.65 -10.90
N VAL A 91 -9.13 -11.46 -11.33
CA VAL A 91 -8.88 -11.01 -12.71
C VAL A 91 -7.38 -10.89 -12.98
N SER A 92 -6.60 -10.35 -12.03
CA SER A 92 -5.14 -10.29 -12.18
C SER A 92 -4.51 -11.68 -12.24
N ALA A 93 -4.98 -12.65 -11.44
CA ALA A 93 -4.51 -14.02 -11.47
C ALA A 93 -4.75 -14.66 -12.84
N LEU A 94 -5.94 -14.45 -13.42
CA LEU A 94 -6.31 -14.96 -14.73
C LEU A 94 -5.52 -14.30 -15.85
N VAL A 95 -5.41 -12.97 -15.86
CA VAL A 95 -4.69 -12.23 -16.90
C VAL A 95 -3.20 -12.57 -16.88
N ILE A 96 -2.59 -12.57 -15.70
CA ILE A 96 -1.19 -12.95 -15.53
C ILE A 96 -1.00 -14.42 -15.89
N GLY A 97 -1.87 -15.30 -15.38
CA GLY A 97 -1.72 -16.74 -15.59
C GLY A 97 -1.88 -17.12 -17.06
N PHE A 98 -2.84 -16.53 -17.76
CA PHE A 98 -3.01 -16.69 -19.21
C PHE A 98 -1.81 -16.10 -19.98
N GLY A 99 -1.34 -14.92 -19.59
CA GLY A 99 -0.13 -14.32 -20.15
C GLY A 99 1.07 -15.25 -20.03
N PHE A 100 1.35 -15.79 -18.85
CA PHE A 100 2.46 -16.73 -18.65
C PHE A 100 2.24 -18.07 -19.38
N ALA A 101 1.00 -18.56 -19.49
CA ALA A 101 0.70 -19.77 -20.26
C ALA A 101 1.08 -19.62 -21.73
N LEU A 102 0.82 -18.44 -22.33
CA LEU A 102 1.18 -18.14 -23.73
C LEU A 102 2.70 -18.05 -23.97
N TRP A 103 3.46 -17.64 -22.95
CA TRP A 103 4.92 -17.48 -23.03
C TRP A 103 5.69 -18.69 -22.50
N THR A 104 5.00 -19.76 -22.09
CA THR A 104 5.66 -20.96 -21.57
C THR A 104 6.31 -21.72 -22.72
N ASP A 105 7.60 -22.01 -22.58
CA ASP A 105 8.38 -22.75 -23.57
C ASP A 105 7.77 -24.15 -23.80
N PRO A 106 7.33 -24.47 -25.04
CA PRO A 106 6.80 -25.78 -25.42
C PRO A 106 7.65 -26.96 -24.93
N SER A 107 8.98 -26.83 -25.03
CA SER A 107 9.94 -27.89 -24.67
C SER A 107 9.86 -28.37 -23.22
N ARG A 108 9.33 -27.54 -22.32
CA ARG A 108 9.14 -27.89 -20.90
C ARG A 108 7.82 -28.62 -20.63
N VAL A 109 6.92 -28.67 -21.61
CA VAL A 109 5.53 -29.10 -21.46
C VAL A 109 5.06 -30.06 -22.56
N ASP A 110 5.96 -30.41 -23.50
CA ASP A 110 5.74 -31.29 -24.65
C ASP A 110 5.20 -32.69 -24.28
N GLN A 111 5.30 -33.09 -23.00
CA GLN A 111 4.75 -34.36 -22.50
C GLN A 111 3.24 -34.30 -22.14
N SER A 112 2.62 -33.13 -22.18
CA SER A 112 1.21 -32.94 -21.78
C SER A 112 0.26 -32.87 -22.97
N LEU A 113 -1.05 -33.01 -22.71
CA LEU A 113 -2.09 -33.00 -23.74
C LEU A 113 -2.06 -31.69 -24.54
N VAL A 114 -2.10 -31.78 -25.87
CA VAL A 114 -2.27 -30.62 -26.74
C VAL A 114 -3.72 -30.14 -26.62
N VAL A 115 -3.91 -28.91 -26.12
CA VAL A 115 -5.24 -28.34 -25.89
C VAL A 115 -5.68 -27.52 -27.11
N TRP A 116 -4.74 -26.81 -27.74
CA TRP A 116 -5.04 -25.98 -28.90
C TRP A 116 -3.85 -25.95 -29.86
N GLN A 117 -4.13 -26.01 -31.16
CA GLN A 117 -3.11 -25.88 -32.20
C GLN A 117 -3.62 -24.90 -33.26
N ILE A 118 -2.88 -23.81 -33.46
CA ILE A 118 -3.12 -22.86 -34.55
C ILE A 118 -1.83 -22.75 -35.36
N GLY A 119 -1.81 -23.34 -36.55
CA GLY A 119 -0.63 -23.36 -37.42
C GLY A 119 0.56 -24.05 -36.74
N GLY A 120 1.70 -23.34 -36.65
CA GLY A 120 2.92 -23.83 -35.98
C GLY A 120 2.95 -23.62 -34.46
N TRP A 121 1.92 -23.01 -33.87
CA TRP A 121 1.82 -22.80 -32.42
C TRP A 121 0.97 -23.90 -31.79
N THR A 122 1.60 -24.77 -31.00
CA THR A 122 0.92 -25.77 -30.16
C THR A 122 0.89 -25.29 -28.71
N MET A 123 -0.31 -25.25 -28.13
CA MET A 123 -0.50 -24.90 -26.73
C MET A 123 -0.84 -26.14 -25.93
N TYR A 124 0.05 -26.45 -24.99
CA TYR A 124 -0.02 -27.62 -24.14
C TYR A 124 -0.84 -27.36 -22.87
N GLY A 125 -1.57 -28.36 -22.38
CA GLY A 125 -2.36 -28.26 -21.15
C GLY A 125 -1.51 -27.94 -19.93
N GLY A 126 -0.26 -28.43 -19.88
CA GLY A 126 0.65 -28.08 -18.80
C GLY A 126 1.10 -26.61 -18.84
N ALA A 127 1.03 -25.92 -19.99
CA ALA A 127 1.32 -24.49 -20.07
C ALA A 127 0.25 -23.68 -19.31
N PHE A 128 -1.02 -24.11 -19.37
CA PHE A 128 -2.09 -23.54 -18.54
C PHE A 128 -1.87 -23.82 -17.05
N ALA A 129 -1.40 -25.01 -16.68
CA ALA A 129 -1.12 -25.33 -15.28
C ALA A 129 0.02 -24.47 -14.70
N VAL A 130 1.12 -24.32 -15.45
CA VAL A 130 2.26 -23.45 -15.07
C VAL A 130 1.84 -21.98 -15.03
N GLY A 131 1.07 -21.53 -16.02
CA GLY A 131 0.49 -20.19 -16.05
C GLY A 131 -0.40 -19.92 -14.85
N ALA A 132 -1.37 -20.80 -14.58
CA ALA A 132 -2.28 -20.68 -13.44
C ALA A 132 -1.54 -20.67 -12.09
N ALA A 133 -0.54 -21.55 -11.91
CA ALA A 133 0.29 -21.56 -10.71
C ALA A 133 1.05 -20.23 -10.53
N THR A 134 1.56 -19.65 -11.61
CA THR A 134 2.26 -18.36 -11.59
C THR A 134 1.30 -17.19 -11.33
N GLY A 135 0.11 -17.20 -11.94
CA GLY A 135 -0.94 -16.22 -11.71
C GLY A 135 -1.41 -16.22 -10.25
N LEU A 136 -1.64 -17.40 -9.67
CA LEU A 136 -1.96 -17.57 -8.25
C LEU A 136 -0.82 -17.08 -7.35
N ARG A 137 0.43 -17.39 -7.67
CA ARG A 137 1.63 -16.95 -6.93
C ARG A 137 1.74 -15.44 -6.85
N LEU A 138 1.67 -14.74 -7.98
CA LEU A 138 1.75 -13.29 -7.97
C LEU A 138 0.56 -12.67 -7.25
N SER A 139 -0.64 -13.22 -7.42
CA SER A 139 -1.84 -12.75 -6.72
C SER A 139 -1.76 -12.97 -5.21
N ALA A 140 -1.20 -14.08 -4.75
CA ALA A 140 -0.96 -14.37 -3.34
C ALA A 140 0.04 -13.37 -2.74
N ILE A 141 1.16 -13.09 -3.43
CA ILE A 141 2.16 -12.11 -2.99
C ILE A 141 1.53 -10.70 -2.90
N VAL A 142 0.71 -10.31 -3.89
CA VAL A 142 -0.03 -9.04 -3.84
C VAL A 142 -1.00 -9.02 -2.66
N ALA A 143 -1.80 -10.08 -2.46
CA ALA A 143 -2.74 -10.17 -1.35
C ALA A 143 -2.07 -10.08 0.03
N LEU A 144 -0.91 -10.74 0.20
CA LEU A 144 -0.09 -10.64 1.41
C LEU A 144 0.43 -9.21 1.64
N THR A 145 0.84 -8.53 0.57
CA THR A 145 1.28 -7.12 0.64
C THR A 145 0.13 -6.19 1.05
N LEU A 146 -1.10 -6.48 0.60
CA LEU A 146 -2.29 -5.69 0.95
C LEU A 146 -2.62 -5.72 2.46
N ILE A 147 -2.16 -6.72 3.22
CA ILE A 147 -2.32 -6.76 4.69
C ILE A 147 -1.74 -5.49 5.31
N ALA A 148 -0.51 -5.13 4.96
CA ALA A 148 0.10 -3.88 5.41
C ALA A 148 -0.47 -2.67 4.66
N GLY A 149 -0.63 -2.78 3.33
CA GLY A 149 -1.03 -1.65 2.47
C GLY A 149 -2.41 -1.06 2.77
N LEU A 150 -3.40 -1.88 3.16
CA LEU A 150 -4.77 -1.41 3.44
C LEU A 150 -4.99 -1.04 4.91
N SER A 151 -4.11 -1.48 5.82
CA SER A 151 -4.27 -1.28 7.26
C SER A 151 -3.29 -0.27 7.86
N THR A 152 -2.38 0.29 7.06
CA THR A 152 -1.27 1.13 7.54
C THR A 152 -1.18 2.44 6.76
N THR A 153 -0.89 3.53 7.46
CA THR A 153 -0.64 4.84 6.84
C THR A 153 0.86 5.06 6.61
N GLY A 154 1.22 5.76 5.54
CA GLY A 154 2.62 6.12 5.24
C GLY A 154 3.32 6.84 6.41
N PRO A 155 2.71 7.86 7.03
CA PRO A 155 3.30 8.53 8.19
C PRO A 155 3.52 7.62 9.40
N ASP A 156 2.60 6.70 9.70
CA ASP A 156 2.78 5.76 10.80
C ASP A 156 3.89 4.75 10.51
N LEU A 157 4.02 4.29 9.26
CA LEU A 157 5.14 3.44 8.86
C LEU A 157 6.49 4.14 9.06
N VAL A 158 6.62 5.39 8.62
CA VAL A 158 7.86 6.16 8.82
C VAL A 158 8.17 6.34 10.31
N ARG A 159 7.17 6.66 11.14
CA ARG A 159 7.34 6.76 12.60
C ARG A 159 7.80 5.44 13.21
N ALA A 160 7.23 4.32 12.79
CA ALA A 160 7.63 3.01 13.26
C ALA A 160 9.08 2.70 12.87
N THR A 161 9.48 3.01 11.64
CA THR A 161 10.86 2.85 11.17
C THR A 161 11.86 3.69 11.96
N VAL A 162 11.54 4.94 12.28
CA VAL A 162 12.40 5.78 13.14
C VAL A 162 12.48 5.22 14.57
N GLN A 163 11.34 4.83 15.15
CA GLN A 163 11.28 4.45 16.56
C GLN A 163 11.81 3.04 16.85
N GLN A 164 11.53 2.07 15.99
CA GLN A 164 11.93 0.67 16.20
C GLN A 164 13.20 0.29 15.44
N LEU A 165 13.35 0.72 14.19
CA LEU A 165 14.55 0.42 13.39
C LEU A 165 15.68 1.43 13.60
N ARG A 166 15.46 2.46 14.46
CA ARG A 166 16.42 3.51 14.81
C ARG A 166 16.99 4.24 13.59
N VAL A 167 16.18 4.39 12.54
CA VAL A 167 16.56 5.21 11.38
C VAL A 167 16.74 6.66 11.86
N PRO A 168 17.82 7.36 11.44
CA PRO A 168 18.07 8.74 11.85
C PRO A 168 16.84 9.62 11.66
N TYR A 169 16.43 10.34 12.72
CA TYR A 169 15.20 11.13 12.70
C TYR A 169 15.20 12.17 11.56
N ARG A 170 16.37 12.68 11.14
CA ARG A 170 16.47 13.60 10.01
C ARG A 170 15.89 12.99 8.73
N ILE A 171 16.22 11.73 8.44
CA ILE A 171 15.71 11.00 7.28
C ILE A 171 14.20 10.74 7.42
N GLY A 172 13.78 10.28 8.60
CA GLY A 172 12.37 10.03 8.88
C GLY A 172 11.50 11.28 8.77
N TYR A 173 11.96 12.41 9.30
CA TYR A 173 11.23 13.68 9.22
C TYR A 173 11.17 14.24 7.79
N THR A 174 12.20 14.01 6.97
CA THR A 174 12.13 14.34 5.54
C THR A 174 11.03 13.54 4.85
N ALA A 175 10.91 12.24 5.14
CA ALA A 175 9.82 11.42 4.60
C ALA A 175 8.43 11.87 5.12
N LEU A 176 8.31 12.21 6.41
CA LEU A 176 7.07 12.77 6.98
C LEU A 176 6.70 14.12 6.33
N ALA A 177 7.69 14.98 6.08
CA ALA A 177 7.49 16.25 5.40
C ALA A 177 7.00 16.03 3.96
N ALA A 178 7.60 15.09 3.23
CA ALA A 178 7.18 14.73 1.88
C ALA A 178 5.70 14.30 1.84
N PHE A 179 5.25 13.43 2.77
CA PHE A 179 3.84 13.06 2.87
C PHE A 179 2.91 14.26 3.09
N ARG A 180 3.36 15.28 3.83
CA ARG A 180 2.60 16.52 4.06
C ARG A 180 2.63 17.46 2.85
N PHE A 181 3.67 17.41 2.04
CA PHE A 181 3.80 18.26 0.85
C PHE A 181 3.00 17.75 -0.34
N VAL A 182 2.74 16.44 -0.44
CA VAL A 182 1.96 15.85 -1.55
C VAL A 182 0.60 16.52 -1.75
N PRO A 183 -0.28 16.67 -0.72
CA PRO A 183 -1.56 17.35 -0.89
C PRO A 183 -1.41 18.82 -1.29
N ARG A 184 -0.38 19.50 -0.75
CA ARG A 184 -0.08 20.90 -1.05
C ARG A 184 0.30 21.09 -2.53
N PHE A 185 1.18 20.25 -3.06
CA PHE A 185 1.59 20.32 -4.47
C PHE A 185 0.46 19.90 -5.41
N GLY A 186 -0.45 19.02 -4.98
CA GLY A 186 -1.69 18.75 -5.70
C GLY A 186 -2.52 20.03 -5.89
N HIS A 187 -2.71 20.79 -4.82
CA HIS A 187 -3.43 22.07 -4.89
C HIS A 187 -2.70 23.11 -5.76
N GLU A 188 -1.38 23.23 -5.62
CA GLU A 188 -0.57 24.14 -6.44
C GLU A 188 -0.63 23.79 -7.93
N LEU A 189 -0.60 22.50 -8.25
CA LEU A 189 -0.78 22.01 -9.62
C LEU A 189 -2.16 22.39 -10.19
N ASP A 190 -3.22 22.32 -9.39
CA ASP A 190 -4.56 22.73 -9.82
C ASP A 190 -4.64 24.23 -10.08
N VAL A 191 -4.01 25.05 -9.23
CA VAL A 191 -3.91 26.51 -9.46
C VAL A 191 -3.13 26.81 -10.75
N ILE A 192 -2.01 26.13 -10.99
CA ILE A 192 -1.21 26.27 -12.21
C ILE A 192 -2.05 25.90 -13.45
N ARG A 193 -2.78 24.77 -13.40
CA ARG A 193 -3.66 24.33 -14.49
C ARG A 193 -4.74 25.38 -14.79
N GLN A 194 -5.36 25.94 -13.75
CA GLN A 194 -6.37 26.99 -13.89
C GLN A 194 -5.77 28.26 -14.51
N ALA A 195 -4.60 28.70 -14.05
CA ALA A 195 -3.91 29.87 -14.58
C ALA A 195 -3.54 29.69 -16.07
N HIS A 196 -3.02 28.53 -16.45
CA HIS A 196 -2.72 28.22 -17.86
C HIS A 196 -3.99 28.22 -18.73
N ARG A 197 -5.12 27.72 -18.21
CA ARG A 197 -6.40 27.75 -18.91
C ARG A 197 -6.89 29.19 -19.16
N VAL A 198 -6.75 30.08 -18.18
CA VAL A 198 -7.09 31.51 -18.33
C VAL A 198 -6.18 32.21 -19.34
N ARG A 199 -4.88 31.87 -19.35
CA ARG A 199 -3.91 32.39 -20.33
C ARG A 199 -4.07 31.84 -21.75
N GLY A 200 -5.11 31.05 -21.99
CA GLY A 200 -5.40 30.51 -23.32
C GLY A 200 -4.40 29.46 -23.78
N ALA A 201 -3.68 28.77 -22.88
CA ALA A 201 -2.77 27.68 -23.21
C ALA A 201 -3.54 26.42 -23.67
N HIS A 202 -4.23 26.53 -24.80
CA HIS A 202 -4.94 25.45 -25.49
C HIS A 202 -3.99 24.84 -26.50
N GLY A 203 -2.96 24.14 -26.02
CA GLY A 203 -2.08 23.35 -26.87
C GLY A 203 -2.87 22.16 -27.42
N GLY A 204 -3.68 22.36 -28.47
CA GLY A 204 -4.35 21.33 -29.28
C GLY A 204 -5.18 20.25 -28.55
N ARG A 205 -5.78 19.37 -29.36
CA ARG A 205 -6.38 18.10 -28.90
C ARG A 205 -5.44 16.97 -29.30
N GLY A 206 -5.30 15.95 -28.45
CA GLY A 206 -4.46 14.76 -28.71
C GLY A 206 -3.34 14.54 -27.70
N PRO A 207 -2.63 13.39 -27.79
CA PRO A 207 -1.65 12.94 -26.80
C PRO A 207 -0.39 13.82 -26.76
N ILE A 208 0.12 14.26 -27.93
CA ILE A 208 1.30 15.13 -28.02
C ILE A 208 1.02 16.49 -27.37
N ALA A 209 -0.14 17.05 -27.67
CA ALA A 209 -0.68 18.25 -27.06
C ALA A 209 -0.81 18.13 -25.53
N ALA A 210 -1.24 16.98 -25.02
CA ALA A 210 -1.30 16.71 -23.59
C ALA A 210 0.08 16.65 -22.93
N ALA A 211 1.07 16.03 -23.59
CA ALA A 211 2.45 15.99 -23.11
C ALA A 211 3.07 17.39 -23.04
N ALA A 212 2.91 18.21 -24.08
CA ALA A 212 3.41 19.59 -24.09
C ALA A 212 2.82 20.44 -22.95
N ARG A 213 1.51 20.31 -22.68
CA ARG A 213 0.88 20.97 -21.53
C ARG A 213 1.47 20.52 -20.19
N TRP A 214 1.73 19.22 -20.04
CA TRP A 214 2.36 18.66 -18.84
C TRP A 214 3.74 19.27 -18.58
N PHE A 215 4.59 19.38 -19.61
CA PHE A 215 5.89 20.05 -19.48
C PHE A 215 5.74 21.52 -19.05
N GLY A 216 4.72 22.21 -19.56
CA GLY A 216 4.40 23.58 -19.15
C GLY A 216 4.03 23.74 -17.66
N TYR A 217 3.49 22.69 -17.02
CA TYR A 217 3.15 22.71 -15.59
C TYR A 217 4.33 22.36 -14.68
N VAL A 218 5.28 21.55 -15.17
CA VAL A 218 6.40 21.03 -14.37
C VAL A 218 7.32 22.16 -13.92
N VAL A 219 7.70 23.07 -14.82
CA VAL A 219 8.62 24.17 -14.50
C VAL A 219 8.09 25.09 -13.38
N PRO A 220 6.87 25.64 -13.45
CA PRO A 220 6.34 26.49 -12.37
C PRO A 220 6.13 25.71 -11.07
N LEU A 221 5.70 24.44 -11.14
CA LEU A 221 5.53 23.59 -9.97
C LEU A 221 6.87 23.32 -9.28
N MET A 222 7.92 23.03 -10.04
CA MET A 222 9.27 22.79 -9.52
C MET A 222 9.83 24.04 -8.86
N ALA A 223 9.67 25.20 -9.50
CA ALA A 223 10.05 26.48 -8.91
C ALA A 223 9.30 26.77 -7.60
N GLY A 224 8.00 26.43 -7.54
CA GLY A 224 7.19 26.48 -6.33
C GLY A 224 7.69 25.54 -5.22
N ALA A 225 8.03 24.32 -5.59
CA ALA A 225 8.58 23.31 -4.69
C ALA A 225 9.93 23.71 -4.10
N ILE A 226 10.85 24.26 -4.89
CA ILE A 226 12.15 24.76 -4.42
C ILE A 226 11.95 25.89 -3.41
N ARG A 227 11.14 26.91 -3.75
CA ARG A 227 10.82 28.01 -2.83
C ARG A 227 10.12 27.53 -1.56
N HIS A 228 9.35 26.46 -1.64
CA HIS A 228 8.71 25.88 -0.46
C HIS A 228 9.75 25.16 0.41
N ALA A 229 10.61 24.35 -0.19
CA ALA A 229 11.68 23.63 0.51
C ALA A 229 12.63 24.60 1.24
N GLU A 230 13.05 25.68 0.58
CA GLU A 230 13.91 26.72 1.17
C GLU A 230 13.26 27.36 2.39
N ARG A 231 11.99 27.77 2.28
CA ARG A 231 11.23 28.33 3.42
C ARG A 231 11.07 27.34 4.58
N VAL A 232 10.87 26.06 4.27
CA VAL A 232 10.80 25.02 5.31
C VAL A 232 12.15 24.82 5.96
N ALA A 233 13.25 24.78 5.19
CA ALA A 233 14.60 24.65 5.71
C ALA A 233 14.95 25.81 6.66
N LEU A 234 14.75 27.06 6.23
CA LEU A 234 14.97 28.24 7.07
C LEU A 234 14.12 28.20 8.36
N ALA A 235 12.86 27.77 8.27
CA ALA A 235 11.99 27.61 9.44
C ALA A 235 12.43 26.46 10.37
N MET A 236 13.07 25.42 9.82
CA MET A 236 13.63 24.31 10.59
C MET A 236 14.90 24.75 11.32
N ASP A 237 15.78 25.50 10.65
CA ASP A 237 17.00 26.04 11.25
C ASP A 237 16.68 27.04 12.37
N ALA A 238 15.69 27.93 12.16
CA ALA A 238 15.21 28.86 13.18
C ALA A 238 14.61 28.15 14.42
N ARG A 239 14.16 26.91 14.27
CA ARG A 239 13.66 26.05 15.36
C ARG A 239 14.73 25.09 15.90
N ALA A 240 16.00 25.33 15.54
CA ALA A 240 17.14 24.52 15.92
C ALA A 240 16.95 23.02 15.58
N PHE A 241 16.37 22.72 14.41
CA PHE A 241 16.14 21.33 14.00
C PHE A 241 17.47 20.58 13.89
N GLY A 242 17.64 19.66 14.83
CA GLY A 242 18.83 18.86 14.95
C GLY A 242 20.04 19.55 15.56
N ALA A 243 19.79 20.46 16.50
CA ALA A 243 20.78 20.83 17.50
C ALA A 243 21.22 19.64 18.38
N HIS A 244 20.41 18.59 18.50
CA HIS A 244 20.72 17.39 19.28
C HIS A 244 20.77 16.12 18.42
N PRO A 245 21.60 15.13 18.82
CA PRO A 245 21.64 13.82 18.19
C PRO A 245 20.34 13.03 18.40
N ASP A 246 19.71 13.20 19.56
CA ASP A 246 18.46 12.56 19.92
C ASP A 246 17.30 13.55 19.98
N ARG A 247 16.08 13.04 19.73
CA ARG A 247 14.86 13.84 19.72
C ARG A 247 13.72 13.12 20.45
N THR A 248 12.96 13.87 21.22
CA THR A 248 11.68 13.42 21.79
C THR A 248 10.58 13.40 20.72
N GLU A 249 9.91 12.26 20.56
CA GLU A 249 8.82 12.11 19.58
C GLU A 249 7.45 12.42 20.18
N ARG A 250 6.69 13.30 19.52
CA ARG A 250 5.31 13.65 19.95
C ARG A 250 4.31 12.52 19.71
N TYR A 251 4.50 11.73 18.65
CA TYR A 251 3.57 10.67 18.26
C TYR A 251 4.28 9.33 18.34
N ILE A 252 3.90 8.52 19.33
CA ILE A 252 4.53 7.23 19.59
C ILE A 252 3.73 6.12 18.88
N VAL A 253 4.44 5.20 18.24
CA VAL A 253 3.93 3.96 17.66
C VAL A 253 4.59 2.82 18.43
N PRO A 254 4.09 2.49 19.64
CA PRO A 254 4.78 1.54 20.50
C PRO A 254 4.68 0.13 19.91
N TRP A 255 5.74 -0.65 20.09
CA TRP A 255 5.69 -2.09 19.89
C TRP A 255 4.98 -2.74 21.07
N ARG A 256 3.93 -3.51 20.81
CA ARG A 256 3.11 -4.17 21.83
C ARG A 256 3.25 -5.69 21.71
N VAL A 257 2.95 -6.41 22.80
CA VAL A 257 3.01 -7.89 22.83
C VAL A 257 2.13 -8.52 21.74
N ARG A 258 0.98 -7.91 21.42
CA ARG A 258 0.10 -8.34 20.32
C ARG A 258 0.77 -8.29 18.93
N ASP A 259 1.74 -7.42 18.73
CA ASP A 259 2.46 -7.29 17.47
C ASP A 259 3.38 -8.49 17.27
N THR A 260 4.13 -8.85 18.33
CA THR A 260 4.93 -10.08 18.35
C THR A 260 4.06 -11.33 18.21
N GLY A 261 2.93 -11.38 18.94
CA GLY A 261 1.98 -12.50 18.85
C GLY A 261 1.43 -12.69 17.43
N PHE A 262 1.10 -11.59 16.73
CA PHE A 262 0.67 -11.63 15.33
C PHE A 262 1.77 -12.18 14.41
N ILE A 263 3.02 -11.72 14.55
CA ILE A 263 4.14 -12.21 13.73
C ILE A 263 4.36 -13.71 13.95
N ILE A 264 4.46 -14.15 15.21
CA ILE A 264 4.70 -15.54 15.55
C ILE A 264 3.55 -16.43 15.05
N ALA A 265 2.29 -16.02 15.27
CA ALA A 265 1.14 -16.77 14.76
C ALA A 265 1.16 -16.86 13.23
N PHE A 266 1.47 -15.76 12.53
CA PHE A 266 1.57 -15.76 11.08
C PHE A 266 2.69 -16.68 10.58
N TRP A 267 3.86 -16.65 11.21
CA TRP A 267 4.99 -17.51 10.88
C TRP A 267 4.70 -18.98 11.18
N ALA A 268 4.04 -19.28 12.30
CA ALA A 268 3.63 -20.64 12.64
C ALA A 268 2.66 -21.20 11.60
N VAL A 269 1.62 -20.45 11.23
CA VAL A 269 0.68 -20.86 10.18
C VAL A 269 1.40 -21.01 8.84
N SER A 270 2.29 -20.07 8.48
CA SER A 270 3.08 -20.15 7.24
C SER A 270 3.97 -21.40 7.22
N ALA A 271 4.62 -21.73 8.34
CA ALA A 271 5.46 -22.91 8.47
C ALA A 271 4.65 -24.20 8.35
N VAL A 272 3.46 -24.26 8.94
CA VAL A 272 2.53 -25.40 8.78
C VAL A 272 2.09 -25.55 7.33
N LEU A 273 1.71 -24.45 6.66
CA LEU A 273 1.32 -24.49 5.25
C LEU A 273 2.46 -24.98 4.36
N PHE A 274 3.68 -24.49 4.57
CA PHE A 274 4.85 -24.98 3.84
C PHE A 274 5.16 -26.44 4.20
N ALA A 275 5.14 -26.84 5.47
CA ALA A 275 5.40 -28.23 5.84
C ALA A 275 4.41 -29.22 5.19
N ALA A 276 3.12 -28.84 5.11
CA ALA A 276 2.05 -29.69 4.59
C ALA A 276 1.95 -29.71 3.05
N LEU A 277 2.21 -28.57 2.38
CA LEU A 277 1.93 -28.41 0.95
C LEU A 277 3.20 -28.26 0.10
N PHE A 278 4.33 -27.86 0.70
CA PHE A 278 5.56 -27.72 -0.04
C PHE A 278 6.01 -29.12 -0.49
N PRO A 279 6.21 -29.35 -1.80
CA PRO A 279 6.75 -30.60 -2.28
C PRO A 279 8.22 -30.68 -1.86
N TRP A 280 8.48 -31.30 -0.70
CA TRP A 280 9.84 -31.59 -0.23
C TRP A 280 10.57 -32.61 -1.11
N GLY A 281 9.87 -33.22 -2.07
CA GLY A 281 10.45 -34.02 -3.14
C GLY A 281 10.92 -33.14 -4.28
N LEU A 282 12.25 -32.96 -4.36
CA LEU A 282 12.96 -32.61 -5.60
C LEU A 282 13.02 -33.83 -6.52
#